data_AF-A0A2T1C4W0-F1
#
_entry.id   AF-A0A2T1C4W0-F1
#
_cell.length_a   1.000
_cell.length_b   1.000
_cell.length_c   1.000
_cell.angle_alpha   90.00
_cell.angle_beta   90.00
_cell.angle_gamma   90.00
#
_symmetry.space_group_name_H-M   'P 1'
#
loop_
_entity.id
_entity.type
_entity.pdbx_description
1 polymer ?
#
loop_
_entity_poly.entity_id
_entity_poly.type
_entity_poly.pdbx_seq_one_letter_code
_entity_poly.pdbx_strand_id
1 'polypeptide(L)'
;MTINKLSPVLAPTYENFPKGRIVSLIVLRTTHSETIFRTEGSGEPMCSEFVPAGLEDKKTIVQRLVMTKRKQVAPERRRGREFLRAHELLYTSPKEGALCSLNTNAPCEMCVDCFLYGFAAGGGGAQKSRVWTEDAFSILTAGQAVSDRTINAI
;
A
#
# COMPACT_ATOMS: atom_id res chain seq x y z
N MET A 1 19.08 9.60 -7.37
CA MET A 1 19.87 8.60 -6.62
C MET A 1 19.70 7.27 -7.34
N THR A 2 20.75 6.64 -7.85
CA THR A 2 20.64 5.45 -8.71
C THR A 2 20.49 4.18 -7.86
N ILE A 3 19.58 3.29 -8.25
CA ILE A 3 19.34 1.99 -7.58
C ILE A 3 20.62 1.16 -7.39
N ASN A 4 21.61 1.35 -8.26
CA ASN A 4 22.93 0.70 -8.19
C ASN A 4 23.68 0.94 -6.87
N LYS A 5 23.43 2.06 -6.17
CA LYS A 5 24.03 2.30 -4.85
C LYS A 5 23.48 1.36 -3.78
N LEU A 6 22.28 0.82 -3.98
CA LEU A 6 21.63 -0.12 -3.08
C LEU A 6 22.03 -1.58 -3.36
N SER A 7 22.67 -1.88 -4.50
CA SER A 7 23.07 -3.25 -4.86
C SER A 7 23.80 -4.04 -3.75
N PRO A 8 24.70 -3.45 -2.93
CA PRO A 8 25.36 -4.18 -1.85
C PRO A 8 24.42 -4.63 -0.72
N VAL A 9 23.26 -3.97 -0.58
CA VAL A 9 22.27 -4.26 0.46
C VAL A 9 21.04 -5.03 -0.04
N LEU A 10 20.82 -5.08 -1.36
CA LEU A 10 19.74 -5.86 -1.97
C LEU A 10 20.05 -7.36 -1.93
N ALA A 11 19.01 -8.16 -1.70
CA ALA A 11 19.15 -9.61 -1.78
C ALA A 11 19.26 -10.05 -3.26
N PRO A 12 20.24 -10.88 -3.64
CA PRO A 12 20.38 -11.35 -5.01
C PRO A 12 19.26 -12.33 -5.40
N THR A 13 18.72 -13.05 -4.43
CA THR A 13 17.61 -14.00 -4.57
C THR A 13 16.68 -13.90 -3.38
N TYR A 14 15.46 -14.44 -3.52
CA TYR A 14 14.54 -14.57 -2.40
C TYR A 14 15.13 -15.51 -1.32
N GLU A 15 14.98 -15.13 -0.05
CA GLU A 15 15.43 -15.93 1.10
C GLU A 15 14.40 -15.83 2.23
N ASN A 16 14.11 -16.95 2.88
CA ASN A 16 13.18 -17.01 4.02
C ASN A 16 13.76 -16.40 5.29
N PHE A 17 15.09 -16.37 5.44
CA PHE A 17 15.75 -15.82 6.60
C PHE A 17 15.85 -14.29 6.49
N PRO A 18 15.21 -13.53 7.38
CA PRO A 18 15.28 -12.08 7.37
C PRO A 18 16.73 -11.63 7.62
N LYS A 19 17.16 -10.58 6.92
CA LYS A 19 18.41 -9.89 7.21
C LYS A 19 18.09 -8.62 8.00
N GLY A 20 18.98 -8.19 8.89
CA GLY A 20 18.84 -6.94 9.66
C GLY A 20 19.09 -5.67 8.84
N ARG A 21 18.62 -5.62 7.59
CA ARG A 21 18.80 -4.51 6.65
C ARG A 21 17.44 -4.03 6.17
N ILE A 22 17.20 -2.73 6.25
CA ILE A 22 15.93 -2.09 5.84
C ILE A 22 16.25 -1.00 4.83
N VAL A 23 15.48 -0.95 3.75
CA VAL A 23 15.51 0.15 2.79
C VAL A 23 14.27 1.00 3.00
N SER A 24 14.46 2.24 3.44
CA SER A 24 13.36 3.19 3.61
C SER A 24 13.13 3.97 2.33
N LEU A 25 11.87 4.02 1.87
CA LEU A 25 11.46 4.77 0.69
C LEU A 25 10.48 5.87 1.11
N ILE A 26 10.78 7.10 0.72
CA ILE A 26 9.85 8.23 0.85
C ILE A 26 9.21 8.44 -0.52
N VAL A 27 7.90 8.30 -0.59
CA VAL A 27 7.15 8.38 -1.85
C VAL A 27 6.24 9.60 -1.81
N LEU A 28 6.49 10.55 -2.72
CA LEU A 28 5.54 11.64 -2.99
C LEU A 28 4.51 11.14 -4.00
N ARG A 29 3.24 11.13 -3.61
CA ARG A 29 2.12 10.83 -4.52
C ARG A 29 1.46 12.13 -4.95
N THR A 30 1.23 12.25 -6.26
CA THR A 30 0.52 13.39 -6.83
C THR A 30 -0.77 12.89 -7.47
N THR A 31 -1.88 13.51 -7.10
CA THR A 31 -3.18 13.25 -7.71
C THR A 31 -3.29 14.11 -8.97
N HIS A 32 -3.39 13.49 -10.14
CA HIS A 32 -3.52 14.21 -11.42
C HIS A 32 -4.95 14.75 -11.66
N SER A 33 -5.92 14.17 -10.96
CA SER A 33 -7.32 14.57 -10.95
C SER A 33 -7.84 14.51 -9.52
N GLU A 34 -9.11 14.86 -9.34
CA GLU A 34 -9.77 14.69 -8.05
C GLU A 34 -9.78 13.21 -7.62
N THR A 35 -9.41 12.97 -6.37
CA THR A 35 -9.41 11.64 -5.76
C THR A 35 -10.50 11.52 -4.72
N ILE A 36 -11.31 10.47 -4.84
CA ILE A 36 -12.40 10.20 -3.92
C ILE A 36 -11.91 9.21 -2.85
N PHE A 37 -11.83 9.68 -1.60
CA PHE A 37 -11.57 8.83 -0.46
C PHE A 37 -12.89 8.48 0.23
N ARG A 38 -13.36 7.24 0.06
CA ARG A 38 -14.52 6.74 0.79
C ARG A 38 -14.10 6.18 2.16
N THR A 39 -14.93 6.35 3.17
CA THR A 39 -14.78 5.62 4.43
C THR A 39 -15.31 4.20 4.25
N GLU A 40 -14.61 3.21 4.84
CA GLU A 40 -14.95 1.79 4.67
C GLU A 40 -16.09 1.37 5.61
N GLY A 41 -17.21 2.11 5.60
CA GLY A 41 -18.48 1.65 6.16
C GLY A 41 -18.89 2.18 7.54
N SER A 42 -18.15 3.12 8.15
CA SER A 42 -18.51 3.71 9.46
C SER A 42 -19.30 5.03 9.37
N GLY A 43 -19.53 5.57 8.17
CA GLY A 43 -20.17 6.90 8.02
C GLY A 43 -19.30 8.06 8.52
N GLU A 44 -18.08 7.78 8.97
CA GLU A 44 -17.14 8.78 9.45
C GLU A 44 -16.71 9.69 8.29
N PRO A 45 -16.38 10.97 8.60
CA PRO A 45 -15.74 11.84 7.64
C PRO A 45 -14.41 11.24 7.16
N MET A 46 -13.98 11.69 5.98
CA MET A 46 -12.70 11.34 5.39
C MET A 46 -11.56 11.33 6.42
N CYS A 47 -10.71 10.30 6.39
CA CYS A 47 -9.63 10.12 7.37
C CYS A 47 -8.72 11.35 7.38
N SER A 48 -8.72 12.07 8.49
CA SER A 48 -7.91 13.26 8.71
C SER A 48 -7.39 13.25 10.13
N GLU A 49 -6.17 13.74 10.31
CA GLU A 49 -5.47 13.70 11.60
C GLU A 49 -4.87 15.07 11.91
N PHE A 50 -4.88 15.44 13.18
CA PHE A 50 -4.25 16.64 13.67
C PHE A 50 -2.76 16.38 13.92
N VAL A 51 -1.90 17.10 13.20
CA VAL A 51 -0.44 16.96 13.32
C VAL A 51 0.23 18.32 13.38
N PRO A 52 1.45 18.42 13.93
CA PRO A 52 2.23 19.66 13.85
C PRO A 52 2.47 20.10 12.41
N ALA A 53 2.50 21.41 12.18
CA ALA A 53 2.65 22.00 10.85
C ALA A 53 3.99 21.63 10.20
N GLY A 54 5.06 21.53 10.99
CA GLY A 54 6.39 21.12 10.52
C GLY A 54 7.35 20.76 11.66
N LEU A 55 8.62 20.56 11.30
CA LEU A 55 9.67 20.18 12.25
C LEU A 55 10.04 21.33 13.18
N GLU A 56 10.13 22.56 12.64
CA GLU A 56 10.46 23.79 13.39
C GLU A 56 9.24 24.35 14.14
N ASP A 57 8.10 24.47 13.46
CA ASP A 57 6.85 24.91 14.07
C ASP A 57 6.02 23.73 14.57
N LYS A 58 6.34 23.31 15.81
CA LYS A 58 5.61 22.24 16.50
C LYS A 58 4.36 22.72 17.23
N LYS A 59 4.16 24.03 17.38
CA LYS A 59 3.05 24.62 18.16
C LYS A 59 1.79 24.73 17.33
N THR A 60 1.95 25.04 16.04
CA THR A 60 0.83 25.10 15.11
C THR A 60 0.37 23.69 14.76
N ILE A 61 -0.82 23.33 15.21
CA ILE A 61 -1.47 22.06 14.87
C ILE A 61 -2.36 22.27 13.66
N VAL A 62 -2.17 21.46 12.63
CA VAL A 62 -2.95 21.49 11.39
C VAL A 62 -3.61 20.14 11.17
N GLN A 63 -4.79 20.15 10.57
CA GLN A 63 -5.47 18.94 10.14
C GLN A 63 -4.97 18.56 8.74
N ARG A 64 -4.41 17.35 8.59
CA ARG A 64 -3.98 16.79 7.30
C ARG A 64 -4.86 15.61 6.90
N LEU A 65 -5.01 15.40 5.59
CA LEU A 65 -5.66 14.21 5.08
C LEU A 65 -4.73 13.02 5.21
N VAL A 66 -5.31 11.87 5.55
CA VAL A 66 -4.57 10.64 5.79
C VAL A 66 -5.07 9.55 4.87
N MET A 67 -4.16 9.02 4.04
CA MET A 67 -4.38 7.81 3.29
C MET A 67 -3.82 6.63 4.08
N THR A 68 -4.72 5.82 4.65
CA THR A 68 -4.33 4.71 5.52
C THR A 68 -3.49 3.66 4.80
N LYS A 69 -2.64 2.93 5.55
CA LYS A 69 -1.77 1.84 5.05
C LYS A 69 -2.52 0.90 4.10
N ARG A 70 -3.71 0.43 4.49
CA ARG A 70 -4.53 -0.49 3.70
C ARG A 70 -4.98 0.12 2.36
N LYS A 71 -5.37 1.39 2.36
CA LYS A 71 -5.80 2.12 1.15
C LYS A 71 -4.64 2.41 0.20
N GLN A 72 -3.42 2.48 0.71
CA GLN A 72 -2.21 2.61 -0.12
C GLN A 72 -1.77 1.28 -0.73
N VAL A 73 -1.72 0.21 0.08
CA VAL A 73 -1.25 -1.10 -0.35
C VAL A 73 -2.21 -1.76 -1.34
N ALA A 74 -3.53 -1.59 -1.16
CA ALA A 74 -4.52 -2.21 -2.05
C ALA A 74 -4.33 -1.85 -3.55
N PRO A 75 -4.25 -0.58 -3.98
CA PRO A 75 -4.00 -0.23 -5.38
C PRO A 75 -2.61 -0.64 -5.86
N GLU A 76 -1.58 -0.58 -5.03
CA GLU A 76 -0.23 -1.07 -5.39
C GLU A 76 -0.26 -2.56 -5.76
N ARG A 77 -0.89 -3.38 -4.92
CA ARG A 77 -1.05 -4.82 -5.19
C ARG A 77 -1.88 -5.09 -6.43
N ARG A 78 -2.96 -4.32 -6.66
CA ARG A 78 -3.76 -4.43 -7.89
C ARG A 78 -2.91 -4.15 -9.12
N ARG A 79 -2.15 -3.05 -9.11
CA ARG A 79 -1.26 -2.67 -10.22
C ARG A 79 -0.12 -3.67 -10.42
N GLY A 80 0.48 -4.16 -9.34
CA GLY A 80 1.50 -5.20 -9.40
C GLY A 80 0.96 -6.48 -10.03
N ARG A 81 -0.21 -6.95 -9.61
CA ARG A 81 -0.84 -8.15 -10.19
C ARG A 81 -1.31 -7.96 -11.63
N GLU A 82 -1.79 -6.77 -11.97
CA GLU A 82 -2.08 -6.39 -13.36
C GLU A 82 -0.83 -6.52 -14.23
N PHE A 83 0.30 -5.97 -13.77
CA PHE A 83 1.59 -6.11 -14.45
C PHE A 83 2.02 -7.57 -14.61
N LEU A 84 1.90 -8.37 -13.54
CA LEU A 84 2.23 -9.80 -13.60
C LEU A 84 1.31 -10.56 -14.55
N ARG A 85 0.02 -10.23 -14.60
CA ARG A 85 -0.93 -10.84 -15.53
C ARG A 85 -0.56 -10.53 -16.98
N ALA A 86 -0.20 -9.28 -17.27
CA ALA A 86 0.18 -8.84 -18.61
C ALA A 86 1.45 -9.54 -19.14
N HIS A 87 2.29 -10.08 -18.24
CA HIS A 87 3.52 -10.80 -18.59
C HIS A 87 3.45 -12.30 -18.29
N GLU A 88 2.25 -12.84 -18.03
CA GLU A 88 2.05 -14.27 -17.75
C GLU A 88 2.86 -14.80 -16.53
N LEU A 89 3.12 -13.93 -15.55
CA LEU A 89 3.86 -14.23 -14.32
C LEU A 89 2.95 -14.53 -13.11
N LEU A 90 1.67 -14.81 -13.36
CA LEU A 90 0.73 -15.25 -12.33
C LEU A 90 0.58 -16.77 -12.36
N TYR A 91 0.54 -17.38 -11.17
CA TYR A 91 0.41 -18.82 -11.01
C TYR A 91 -1.00 -19.18 -10.55
N THR A 92 -1.44 -20.40 -10.82
CA THR A 92 -2.67 -20.98 -10.28
C THR A 92 -2.49 -21.34 -8.81
N SER A 93 -3.52 -21.09 -8.00
CA SER A 93 -3.53 -21.45 -6.60
C SER A 93 -3.59 -22.97 -6.45
N PRO A 94 -2.70 -23.59 -5.64
CA PRO A 94 -2.73 -25.03 -5.40
C PRO A 94 -4.03 -25.52 -4.77
N LYS A 95 -4.74 -24.65 -4.05
CA LYS A 95 -5.94 -25.01 -3.28
C LYS A 95 -7.23 -24.87 -4.08
N GLU A 96 -7.37 -23.78 -4.84
CA GLU A 96 -8.62 -23.47 -5.54
C GLU A 96 -8.56 -23.69 -7.06
N GLY A 97 -7.37 -23.97 -7.61
CA GLY A 97 -7.19 -24.16 -9.06
C GLY A 97 -7.39 -22.88 -9.90
N ALA A 98 -7.72 -21.76 -9.27
CA ALA A 98 -7.91 -20.48 -9.92
C ALA A 98 -6.60 -19.68 -10.02
N LEU A 99 -6.50 -18.80 -11.03
CA LEU A 99 -5.37 -17.88 -11.19
C LEU A 99 -5.29 -16.93 -9.98
N CYS A 100 -4.07 -16.64 -9.52
CA CYS A 100 -3.84 -15.78 -8.36
C CYS A 100 -4.61 -14.45 -8.43
N SER A 101 -5.56 -14.25 -7.51
CA SER A 101 -6.42 -13.06 -7.46
C SER A 101 -6.33 -12.34 -6.11
N LEU A 102 -6.72 -11.07 -6.10
CA LEU A 102 -6.81 -10.25 -4.89
C LEU A 102 -8.21 -10.41 -4.29
N ASN A 103 -8.33 -10.36 -2.96
CA ASN A 103 -9.61 -10.47 -2.23
C ASN A 103 -10.36 -11.78 -2.47
N THR A 104 -9.64 -12.84 -2.84
CA THR A 104 -10.13 -14.21 -2.85
C THR A 104 -9.30 -15.04 -1.88
N ASN A 105 -9.81 -16.21 -1.49
CA ASN A 105 -9.05 -17.17 -0.68
C ASN A 105 -8.07 -18.00 -1.51
N ALA A 106 -7.66 -17.50 -2.69
CA ALA A 106 -6.82 -18.18 -3.67
C ALA A 106 -5.47 -17.48 -3.91
N PRO A 107 -4.59 -17.32 -2.90
CA PRO A 107 -3.21 -16.94 -3.15
C PRO A 107 -2.48 -18.08 -3.87
N CYS A 108 -1.59 -17.75 -4.80
CA CYS A 108 -0.78 -18.76 -5.51
C CYS A 108 0.52 -19.11 -4.79
N GLU A 109 0.89 -18.36 -3.75
CA GLU A 109 2.09 -18.61 -2.92
C GLU A 109 3.43 -18.53 -3.66
N MET A 110 3.42 -18.21 -4.96
CA MET A 110 4.58 -18.27 -5.86
C MET A 110 4.88 -16.95 -6.58
N CYS A 111 3.88 -16.09 -6.79
CA CYS A 111 4.10 -14.83 -7.49
C CYS A 111 4.81 -13.81 -6.60
N VAL A 112 5.53 -12.86 -7.22
CA VAL A 112 6.28 -11.82 -6.48
C VAL A 112 5.37 -10.96 -5.58
N ASP A 113 4.10 -10.75 -5.94
CA ASP A 113 3.15 -10.05 -5.06
C ASP A 113 2.91 -10.82 -3.75
N CYS A 114 2.74 -12.14 -3.82
CA CYS A 114 2.59 -13.00 -2.64
C CYS A 114 3.86 -12.97 -1.78
N PHE A 115 5.06 -12.96 -2.39
CA PHE A 115 6.31 -12.89 -1.64
C PHE A 115 6.59 -11.52 -1.00
N LEU A 116 6.23 -10.43 -1.68
CA LEU A 116 6.48 -9.07 -1.19
C LEU A 116 5.45 -8.60 -0.18
N TYR A 117 4.16 -8.71 -0.51
CA TYR A 117 3.07 -8.21 0.32
C TYR A 117 2.45 -9.26 1.25
N GLY A 118 2.86 -10.52 1.10
CA GLY A 118 2.38 -11.61 1.94
C GLY A 118 1.02 -12.18 1.51
N PHE A 119 0.70 -13.31 2.13
CA PHE A 119 -0.54 -14.05 1.97
C PHE A 119 -0.84 -14.89 3.22
N ALA A 120 -2.10 -15.26 3.41
CA ALA A 120 -2.53 -16.19 4.44
C ALA A 120 -3.24 -17.37 3.76
N ALA A 121 -2.61 -18.54 3.75
CA ALA A 121 -3.23 -19.76 3.29
C ALA A 121 -3.56 -20.63 4.51
N GLY A 122 -4.86 -20.84 4.78
CA GLY A 122 -5.39 -21.49 6.00
C GLY A 122 -5.07 -22.98 6.18
N GLY A 123 -3.80 -23.38 6.00
CA GLY A 123 -3.33 -24.75 6.21
C GLY A 123 -2.00 -25.10 5.53
N GLY A 124 -1.41 -24.20 4.72
CA GLY A 124 -0.18 -24.48 3.94
C GLY A 124 1.03 -23.62 4.30
N GLY A 125 0.82 -22.56 5.07
CA GLY A 125 1.83 -21.55 5.40
C GLY A 125 1.25 -20.15 5.31
N ALA A 126 1.83 -19.22 6.05
CA ALA A 126 1.48 -17.82 5.97
C ALA A 126 2.76 -17.00 5.83
N GLN A 127 2.75 -16.03 4.94
CA GLN A 127 3.87 -15.11 4.74
C GLN A 127 3.45 -13.71 5.14
N LYS A 128 4.20 -13.12 6.07
CA LYS A 128 4.05 -11.70 6.42
C LYS A 128 4.59 -10.82 5.30
N SER A 129 4.02 -9.63 5.16
CA SER A 129 4.53 -8.61 4.23
C SER A 129 5.97 -8.23 4.57
N ARG A 130 6.81 -8.16 3.54
CA ARG A 130 8.18 -7.63 3.59
C ARG A 130 8.22 -6.13 3.25
N VAL A 131 7.11 -5.60 2.72
CA VAL A 131 6.90 -4.17 2.53
C VAL A 131 6.10 -3.63 3.72
N TRP A 132 6.67 -2.69 4.44
CA TRP A 132 5.99 -1.95 5.51
C TRP A 132 5.66 -0.56 5.01
N THR A 133 4.37 -0.24 5.04
CA THR A 133 3.84 1.05 4.57
C THR A 133 3.33 1.82 5.78
N GLU A 134 3.76 3.06 5.92
CA GLU A 134 3.20 3.99 6.90
C GLU A 134 2.03 4.77 6.30
N ASP A 135 1.22 5.41 7.15
CA ASP A 135 0.14 6.27 6.66
C ASP A 135 0.71 7.46 5.88
N ALA A 136 0.06 7.81 4.77
CA ALA A 136 0.49 8.90 3.92
C ALA A 136 -0.33 10.15 4.21
N PHE A 137 0.36 11.24 4.53
CA PHE A 137 -0.23 12.51 4.89
C PHE A 137 -0.18 13.48 3.71
N SER A 138 -1.23 14.30 3.56
CA SER A 138 -1.23 15.39 2.59
C SER A 138 -0.21 16.47 2.97
N ILE A 139 0.44 17.09 1.98
CA ILE A 139 1.33 18.25 2.21
C ILE A 139 0.53 19.53 2.51
N LEU A 140 -0.66 19.66 1.93
CA LEU A 140 -1.59 20.74 2.24
C LEU A 140 -2.49 20.36 3.42
N THR A 141 -3.09 21.35 4.07
CA THR A 141 -4.09 21.12 5.11
C THR A 141 -5.38 20.59 4.50
N ALA A 142 -6.19 19.89 5.29
CA ALA A 142 -7.47 19.33 4.84
C ALA A 142 -8.38 20.44 4.25
N GLY A 143 -8.48 21.59 4.90
CA GLY A 143 -9.31 22.70 4.40
C GLY A 143 -8.87 23.28 3.05
N GLN A 144 -7.61 23.09 2.65
CA GLN A 144 -7.10 23.53 1.34
C GLN A 144 -7.19 22.45 0.26
N ALA A 145 -7.27 21.18 0.66
CA ALA A 145 -7.19 20.01 -0.23
C ALA A 145 -8.55 19.36 -0.49
N VAL A 146 -9.58 19.72 0.28
CA VAL A 146 -10.91 19.12 0.21
C VAL A 146 -11.90 20.09 -0.40
N SER A 147 -12.70 19.58 -1.33
CA SER A 147 -13.92 20.22 -1.80
C SER A 147 -15.10 19.37 -1.36
N ASP A 148 -16.11 20.01 -0.78
CA ASP A 148 -17.36 19.34 -0.47
C ASP A 148 -18.10 19.01 -1.77
N ARG A 149 -18.31 17.71 -2.00
CA ARG A 149 -19.13 17.20 -3.10
C ARG A 149 -20.17 16.24 -2.58
N THR A 150 -21.44 16.58 -2.80
CA THR A 150 -22.59 15.72 -2.53
C THR A 150 -22.72 14.64 -3.62
N ILE A 151 -21.87 13.61 -3.58
CA ILE A 151 -21.95 12.44 -4.49
C ILE A 151 -22.72 11.28 -3.84
N ASN A 152 -23.13 11.42 -2.58
CA ASN A 152 -23.90 10.40 -1.89
C ASN A 152 -25.40 10.59 -2.17
N ALA A 153 -25.97 9.72 -3.01
CA ALA A 153 -27.36 9.32 -2.84
C ALA A 153 -27.37 8.28 -1.73
N ILE A 154 -28.12 8.54 -0.66
CA ILE A 154 -28.34 7.60 0.46
C ILE A 154 -29.22 6.47 -0.05
#